data_AF-A0A820PKR6-F1
#
_entry.id   AF-A0A820PKR6-F1
#
_cell.length_a   1.000
_cell.length_b   1.000
_cell.length_c   1.000
_cell.angle_alpha   90.00
_cell.angle_beta   90.00
_cell.angle_gamma   90.00
#
_symmetry.space_group_name_H-M   'P 1'
#
loop_
_entity.id
_entity.type
_entity.pdbx_description
1 polymer ?
#
loop_
_entity_poly.entity_id
_entity_poly.type
_entity_poly.pdbx_seq_one_letter_code
_entity_poly.pdbx_strand_id
1 'polypeptide(L)' 'SLSIQEFTSIPELQQNPLVQRVIDIFDTDGNGEIDFKEFIGGISQFSVKGDKESKLRFAFKIYDMDKDGFISN' A
#
# COMPACT_ATOMS: atom_id res chain seq x y z
N SER A 1 4.62 -12.26 -10.26
CA SER A 1 4.72 -10.98 -9.54
C SER A 1 4.34 -9.88 -10.50
N LEU A 2 3.78 -8.78 -10.01
CA LEU A 2 3.58 -7.54 -10.75
C LEU A 2 4.73 -6.61 -10.40
N SER A 3 5.45 -6.13 -11.41
CA SER A 3 6.43 -5.07 -11.18
C SER A 3 5.72 -3.75 -10.84
N ILE A 4 6.41 -2.89 -10.10
CA ILE A 4 5.91 -1.53 -9.79
C ILE A 4 5.57 -0.77 -11.08
N GLN A 5 6.35 -0.98 -12.14
CA GLN A 5 6.13 -0.34 -13.44
C GLN A 5 4.79 -0.75 -14.07
N GLU A 6 4.44 -2.03 -14.01
CA GLU A 6 3.15 -2.53 -14.50
C GLU A 6 1.99 -1.99 -13.64
N PHE A 7 2.18 -1.87 -12.33
CA PHE A 7 1.19 -1.31 -11.42
C PHE A 7 0.92 0.18 -11.70
N THR A 8 1.97 0.95 -11.97
CA THR A 8 1.89 2.38 -12.35
C THR A 8 1.41 2.61 -13.78
N SER A 9 1.27 1.55 -14.59
CA SER A 9 0.72 1.66 -15.94
C SER A 9 -0.81 1.70 -15.95
N ILE A 10 -1.47 1.46 -14.81
CA ILE A 10 -2.91 1.60 -14.63
C ILE A 10 -3.28 3.10 -14.63
N PRO A 11 -3.99 3.62 -15.65
CA PRO A 11 -4.25 5.06 -15.81
C PRO A 11 -4.95 5.69 -14.60
N GLU A 12 -5.83 4.94 -13.94
CA GLU A 12 -6.57 5.37 -12.74
C GLU A 12 -5.67 5.57 -11.52
N LEU A 13 -4.49 4.93 -11.52
CA LEU A 13 -3.51 4.99 -10.44
C LEU A 13 -2.37 5.98 -10.73
N GLN A 14 -2.07 6.28 -11.99
CA GLN A 14 -0.99 7.20 -12.38
C GLN A 14 -1.07 8.59 -11.73
N GLN A 15 -2.28 9.12 -11.55
CA GLN A 15 -2.49 10.48 -11.02
C GLN A 15 -2.54 10.54 -9.49
N ASN A 16 -2.45 9.40 -8.81
CA ASN A 16 -2.57 9.35 -7.37
C ASN A 16 -1.17 9.31 -6.70
N PRO A 17 -0.74 10.38 -6.03
CA PRO A 17 0.58 10.46 -5.39
C PRO A 17 0.76 9.45 -4.24
N LEU A 18 -0.33 8.84 -3.77
CA LEU A 18 -0.29 7.80 -2.74
C LEU A 18 0.04 6.42 -3.32
N VAL A 19 0.02 6.23 -4.65
CA VAL A 19 0.21 4.90 -5.24
C VAL A 19 1.58 4.32 -4.94
N GLN A 20 2.64 5.12 -4.97
CA GLN A 20 3.96 4.65 -4.55
C GLN A 20 3.97 4.21 -3.09
N ARG A 21 3.31 4.97 -2.20
CA ARG A 21 3.21 4.60 -0.78
C ARG A 21 2.39 3.34 -0.55
N VAL A 22 1.31 3.16 -1.32
CA VAL A 22 0.49 1.95 -1.25
C VAL A 22 1.29 0.73 -1.73
N ILE A 23 2.10 0.91 -2.78
CA ILE A 23 3.01 -0.12 -3.29
C ILE A 23 4.06 -0.48 -2.22
N ASP A 24 4.71 0.49 -1.58
CA ASP A 24 5.70 0.26 -0.51
C ASP A 24 5.12 -0.43 0.74
N ILE A 25 3.81 -0.31 0.94
CA ILE A 25 3.09 -1.01 2.01
C ILE A 25 2.75 -2.45 1.59
N PHE A 26 2.49 -2.67 0.30
CA PHE A 26 2.14 -3.97 -0.25
C PHE A 26 3.38 -4.86 -0.43
N ASP A 27 4.49 -4.28 -0.84
CA ASP A 27 5.81 -4.93 -0.90
C ASP A 27 6.34 -5.16 0.51
N THR A 28 5.98 -6.31 1.08
CA THR A 28 6.29 -6.64 2.48
C THR A 28 7.68 -7.23 2.64
N ASP A 29 8.22 -7.82 1.58
CA ASP A 29 9.57 -8.39 1.57
C ASP A 29 10.64 -7.41 1.04
N GLY A 30 10.22 -6.28 0.46
CA GLY A 30 11.08 -5.20 -0.01
C GLY A 30 11.81 -5.55 -1.31
N ASN A 31 11.29 -6.48 -2.10
CA ASN A 31 11.94 -6.96 -3.31
C ASN A 31 11.70 -6.05 -4.54
N GLY A 32 10.85 -5.03 -4.41
CA GLY A 32 10.51 -4.09 -5.49
C GLY A 32 9.49 -4.62 -6.50
N GLU A 33 8.83 -5.73 -6.18
CA GLU A 33 7.72 -6.35 -6.91
C GLU A 33 6.59 -6.67 -5.93
N ILE A 34 5.37 -6.74 -6.41
CA ILE A 34 4.22 -7.18 -5.61
C ILE A 34 3.84 -8.58 -6.07
N ASP A 35 3.96 -9.58 -5.19
CA ASP A 35 3.47 -10.91 -5.48
C ASP A 35 1.93 -11.02 -5.33
N PHE A 36 1.35 -12.14 -5.77
CA PHE A 36 -0.12 -12.30 -5.70
C PHE A 36 -0.64 -12.31 -4.25
N LYS A 37 0.13 -12.85 -3.31
CA LYS A 37 -0.24 -12.92 -1.89
C LYS A 37 -0.20 -11.53 -1.26
N GLU A 38 0.82 -10.75 -1.59
CA GLU A 38 0.97 -9.34 -1.18
C GLU A 38 -0.14 -8.47 -1.75
N PHE A 39 -0.46 -8.64 -3.03
CA PHE A 39 -1.58 -7.95 -3.67
C PHE A 39 -2.92 -8.24 -2.98
N ILE A 40 -3.23 -9.51 -2.73
CA ILE A 40 -4.47 -9.91 -2.04
C ILE A 40 -4.48 -9.39 -0.60
N GLY A 41 -3.34 -9.47 0.11
CA GLY A 41 -3.19 -8.93 1.47
C GLY A 41 -3.43 -7.42 1.52
N GLY A 42 -2.86 -6.69 0.57
CA GLY A 42 -3.02 -5.25 0.42
C GLY A 42 -4.45 -4.83 0.13
N ILE A 43 -5.09 -5.44 -0.88
CA ILE A 43 -6.49 -5.14 -1.23
C ILE A 43 -7.46 -5.53 -0.10
N SER A 44 -7.15 -6.55 0.70
CA SER A 44 -7.98 -6.92 1.85
C SER A 44 -8.10 -5.79 2.89
N GLN A 45 -7.07 -4.96 3.05
CA GLN A 45 -7.07 -3.78 3.94
C GLN A 45 -8.04 -2.69 3.46
N PHE A 46 -8.27 -2.62 2.14
CA PHE A 46 -9.22 -1.70 1.51
C PHE A 46 -10.65 -2.25 1.43
N SER A 47 -10.87 -3.50 1.88
CA SER A 47 -12.19 -4.11 1.87
C SER A 47 -13.21 -3.25 2.63
N VAL A 48 -14.38 -3.05 2.02
CA VAL A 48 -15.48 -2.28 2.60
C VAL A 48 -15.96 -2.90 3.93
N LYS A 49 -15.71 -4.20 4.12
CA LYS A 49 -16.02 -4.96 5.35
C LYS A 49 -15.03 -4.73 6.50
N GLY A 50 -13.91 -4.04 6.27
CA GLY A 50 -12.94 -3.71 7.31
C GLY A 50 -13.52 -2.71 8.31
N ASP A 51 -13.27 -2.94 9.60
CA ASP A 51 -13.66 -2.05 10.68
C ASP A 51 -12.93 -0.69 10.57
N LYS A 52 -13.49 0.33 11.25
CA LYS A 52 -12.96 1.70 11.18
C LYS A 52 -11.53 1.80 11.71
N GLU A 53 -11.16 0.99 12.70
CA GLU A 53 -9.83 1.00 13.30
C GLU A 53 -8.79 0.47 12.31
N SER A 54 -9.09 -0.62 11.62
CA SER A 54 -8.24 -1.18 10.56
C SER A 54 -7.97 -0.16 9.45
N LYS A 55 -8.99 0.60 9.03
CA LYS A 55 -8.84 1.67 8.03
C LYS A 55 -7.97 2.83 8.53
N LEU A 56 -8.11 3.22 9.80
CA LEU A 56 -7.29 4.27 10.41
C LEU A 56 -5.83 3.82 10.56
N ARG A 57 -5.59 2.56 10.97
CA ARG A 57 -4.24 1.98 11.03
C ARG A 57 -3.58 1.94 9.66
N PHE A 58 -4.34 1.57 8.63
CA PHE A 58 -3.85 1.56 7.27
C PHE A 58 -3.51 2.98 6.78
N ALA A 59 -4.41 3.95 7.02
CA ALA A 59 -4.14 5.35 6.71
C ALA A 59 -2.90 5.87 7.45
N PHE A 60 -2.71 5.50 8.73
CA PHE A 60 -1.53 5.88 9.51
C PHE A 60 -0.25 5.34 8.88
N LYS A 61 -0.23 4.07 8.47
CA LYS A 61 0.91 3.45 7.78
C LYS A 61 1.27 4.10 6.45
N ILE A 62 0.34 4.82 5.81
CA ILE A 62 0.64 5.61 4.60
C ILE A 62 1.46 6.87 4.95
N TYR A 63 1.36 7.39 6.17
CA TYR A 63 2.08 8.58 6.61
C TYR A 63 3.34 8.26 7.43
N ASP A 64 3.38 7.12 8.11
CA ASP A 64 4.55 6.59 8.83
C ASP A 64 5.54 5.95 7.84
N MET A 65 6.52 6.74 7.39
CA MET A 65 7.46 6.35 6.33
C MET A 65 8.59 5.43 6.81
N ASP A 66 9.03 5.59 8.07
CA ASP A 66 10.10 4.80 8.68
C ASP A 66 9.58 3.58 9.45
N LYS A 67 8.25 3.40 9.50
CA LYS A 67 7.56 2.27 10.15
C LYS A 67 7.89 2.21 11.64
N ASP A 68 8.17 3.36 12.27
CA ASP A 68 8.52 3.46 13.68
C ASP A 68 7.28 3.55 14.61
N GLY A 69 6.08 3.66 14.00
CA GLY A 69 4.82 3.80 14.70
C GLY A 69 4.44 5.25 15.01
N PHE A 70 5.18 6.23 14.49
CA PHE A 70 4.96 7.66 14.65
C PHE A 70 4.91 8.34 13.27
N ILE A 71 4.25 9.49 13.18
CA ILE A 71 4.27 10.31 11.96
C ILE A 71 5.22 11.47 12.24
N SER A 72 6.37 11.43 11.57
CA SER A 72 7.38 12.48 11.60
C SER A 72 7.03 13.62 10.61
N ASN A 73 7.45 14.85 10.92
CA ASN A 73 7.23 16.06 10.09
C ASN A 73 8.49 16.48 9.34
#